data_AF-A0A9W7CPC6-F1
#
_entry.id   AF-A0A9W7CPC6-F1
#
_cell.length_a   1.000
_cell.length_b   1.000
_cell.length_c   1.000
_cell.angle_alpha   90.00
_cell.angle_beta   90.00
_cell.angle_gamma   90.00
#
_symmetry.space_group_name_H-M   'P 1'
#
loop_
_entity.id
_entity.type
_entity.pdbx_description
1 polymer ?
#
loop_
_entity_poly.entity_id
_entity_poly.type
_entity_poly.pdbx_seq_one_letter_code
_entity_poly.pdbx_strand_id
1 'polypeptide(L)'
;MDFTASDINRSIQTALVNAGAYLINPSGENVFYIQLTENSVYYAAQFDFSSTPITLPTAGGTWTRPASGLYSSGGTGLPTTTRVPRLIIDNAASGKVVGLTAGTYPSAPATVSSAQLSNIIPQIHPTSSYIVRCNLIKNEYVASDDILSAFDHGDAEIGQLISYKPSQYAWMNCLNGSRTSITISIYNQNDQKVKLP
;
A
#
# COMPACT_ATOMS: atom_id res chain seq x y z
N MET A 1 -4.05 -2.22 -6.45
CA MET A 1 -4.10 -0.75 -6.38
C MET A 1 -2.68 -0.33 -6.11
N ASP A 2 -2.01 0.39 -7.02
CA ASP A 2 -0.69 0.96 -6.73
C ASP A 2 -0.87 1.99 -5.63
N PHE A 3 -0.45 1.63 -4.43
CA PHE A 3 -0.50 2.50 -3.27
C PHE A 3 0.83 3.24 -3.14
N THR A 4 0.90 4.50 -3.58
CA THR A 4 2.08 5.31 -3.24
C THR A 4 2.14 5.50 -1.72
N ALA A 5 3.32 5.75 -1.13
CA ALA A 5 3.40 6.07 0.30
C ALA A 5 2.49 7.26 0.68
N SER A 6 2.26 8.18 -0.27
CA SER A 6 1.30 9.28 -0.16
C SER A 6 -0.16 8.80 -0.04
N ASP A 7 -0.58 7.81 -0.84
CA ASP A 7 -1.93 7.25 -0.77
C ASP A 7 -2.20 6.54 0.56
N ILE A 8 -1.22 5.80 1.04
CA ILE A 8 -1.29 5.12 2.35
C ILE A 8 -1.39 6.17 3.46
N ASN A 9 -0.54 7.20 3.42
CA ASN A 9 -0.62 8.30 4.36
C ASN A 9 -1.98 9.00 4.32
N ARG A 10 -2.53 9.28 3.14
CA ARG A 10 -3.86 9.88 3.00
C ARG A 10 -4.95 9.02 3.62
N SER A 11 -4.90 7.70 3.44
CA SER A 11 -5.83 6.77 4.06
C SER A 11 -5.73 6.80 5.59
N ILE A 12 -4.50 6.73 6.14
CA ILE A 12 -4.22 6.81 7.57
C ILE A 12 -4.73 8.14 8.14
N GLN A 13 -4.41 9.26 7.48
CA GLN A 13 -4.82 10.59 7.90
C GLN A 13 -6.34 10.75 7.89
N THR A 14 -7.03 10.22 6.88
CA THR A 14 -8.51 10.23 6.83
C THR A 14 -9.10 9.48 8.03
N ALA A 15 -8.56 8.30 8.36
CA ALA A 15 -9.00 7.55 9.53
C ALA A 15 -8.74 8.31 10.85
N LEU A 16 -7.58 8.97 10.98
CA LEU A 16 -7.23 9.76 12.16
C LEU A 16 -8.08 11.03 12.30
N VAL A 17 -8.44 11.67 11.18
CA VAL A 17 -9.37 12.80 11.17
C VAL A 17 -10.74 12.34 11.65
N ASN A 18 -11.27 11.23 11.13
CA ASN A 18 -12.55 10.68 11.55
C ASN A 18 -12.56 10.27 13.03
N ALA A 19 -11.42 9.82 13.57
CA ALA A 19 -11.27 9.51 14.99
C ALA A 19 -11.04 10.75 15.87
N GLY A 20 -10.73 11.92 15.30
CA GLY A 20 -10.29 13.11 16.02
C GLY A 20 -8.94 12.94 16.73
N ALA A 21 -8.04 12.13 16.16
CA ALA A 21 -6.71 11.82 16.70
C ALA A 21 -5.60 12.62 16.02
N TYR A 22 -5.77 13.95 15.98
CA TYR A 22 -4.84 14.90 15.38
C TYR A 22 -4.86 16.23 16.15
N LEU A 23 -3.89 17.10 15.92
CA LEU A 23 -3.93 18.51 16.37
C LEU A 23 -3.92 19.45 15.16
N ILE A 24 -4.32 20.70 15.38
CA ILE A 24 -4.31 21.74 14.34
C ILE A 24 -3.21 22.73 14.70
N ASN A 25 -2.25 22.90 13.80
CA ASN A 25 -1.15 23.84 13.98
C ASN A 25 -1.64 25.30 13.78
N PRO A 26 -0.81 26.32 14.11
CA PRO A 26 -1.19 27.72 13.94
C PRO A 26 -1.49 28.14 12.50
N SER A 27 -1.00 27.38 11.51
CA SER A 27 -1.29 27.58 10.08
C SER A 27 -2.65 26.99 9.65
N GLY A 28 -3.35 26.30 10.54
CA GLY A 28 -4.62 25.63 10.27
C GLY A 28 -4.49 24.22 9.69
N GLU A 29 -3.29 23.65 9.68
CA GLU A 29 -3.04 22.32 9.13
C GLU A 29 -3.16 21.23 10.21
N ASN A 30 -3.66 20.08 9.80
CA ASN A 30 -3.76 18.90 10.66
C ASN A 30 -2.39 18.22 10.80
N VAL A 31 -1.99 18.00 12.05
CA VAL A 31 -0.74 17.34 12.43
C VAL A 31 -1.04 15.97 13.02
N PHE A 32 -0.38 14.97 12.45
CA PHE A 32 -0.54 13.57 12.80
C PHE A 32 0.73 13.03 13.47
N TYR A 33 0.57 12.04 14.34
CA TYR A 33 1.68 11.48 15.14
C TYR A 33 2.18 10.12 14.60
N ILE A 34 1.73 9.74 13.41
CA ILE A 34 2.18 8.56 12.68
C ILE A 34 2.24 8.93 11.19
N GLN A 35 3.30 8.52 10.51
CA GLN A 35 3.45 8.68 9.06
C GLN A 35 4.25 7.52 8.47
N LEU A 36 4.00 7.21 7.22
CA LEU A 36 4.79 6.31 6.40
C LEU A 36 5.73 7.13 5.51
N THR A 37 7.01 6.83 5.54
CA THR A 37 8.04 7.45 4.69
C THR A 37 8.81 6.38 3.93
N GLU A 38 9.32 6.72 2.76
CA GLU A 38 10.22 5.86 2.00
C GLU A 38 11.65 6.12 2.45
N ASN A 39 12.35 5.06 2.85
CA ASN A 39 13.75 5.14 3.25
C ASN A 39 14.66 4.64 2.13
N SER A 40 15.30 5.58 1.43
CA SER A 40 16.18 5.28 0.30
C SER A 40 17.51 4.63 0.68
N VAL A 41 17.95 4.76 1.94
CA VAL A 41 19.19 4.14 2.44
C VAL A 41 18.99 2.64 2.63
N TYR A 42 17.82 2.26 3.15
CA TYR A 42 17.49 0.85 3.43
C TYR A 42 16.57 0.21 2.40
N TYR A 43 16.21 0.94 1.33
CA TYR A 43 15.26 0.49 0.30
C TYR A 43 13.98 -0.10 0.90
N ALA A 44 13.46 0.57 1.94
CA ALA A 44 12.42 0.06 2.82
C ALA A 44 11.37 1.13 3.10
N ALA A 45 10.15 0.70 3.42
CA ALA A 45 9.14 1.59 3.98
C ALA A 45 9.39 1.78 5.48
N GLN A 46 9.19 2.98 6.00
CA GLN A 46 9.44 3.33 7.39
C GLN A 46 8.20 3.98 8.01
N PHE A 47 7.70 3.43 9.10
CA PHE A 47 6.73 4.13 9.93
C PHE A 47 7.46 4.98 10.96
N ASP A 48 7.22 6.28 10.94
CA ASP A 48 7.65 7.18 11.99
C ASP A 48 6.51 7.37 12.97
N PHE A 49 6.77 7.04 14.24
CA PHE A 49 5.85 7.27 15.32
C PHE A 49 6.38 8.40 16.19
N SER A 50 5.59 9.47 16.28
CA SER A 50 5.91 10.65 17.08
C SER A 50 5.19 10.62 18.43
N SER A 51 5.85 11.10 19.46
CA SER A 51 5.24 11.28 20.78
C SER A 51 4.10 12.29 20.72
N THR A 52 2.90 11.88 21.16
CA THR A 52 1.76 12.77 21.34
C THR A 52 2.01 13.67 22.56
N PRO A 53 1.81 15.00 22.45
CA PRO A 53 2.08 15.92 23.53
C PRO A 53 1.01 15.83 24.62
N ILE A 54 1.41 16.10 25.87
CA ILE A 54 0.51 16.09 27.03
C ILE A 54 -0.25 17.41 27.21
N THR A 55 0.22 18.47 26.56
CA THR A 55 -0.39 19.80 26.50
C THR A 55 -0.34 20.30 25.07
N LEU A 56 -1.16 21.30 24.74
CA LEU A 56 -1.07 21.93 23.42
C LEU A 56 0.34 22.52 23.25
N PRO A 57 1.04 22.23 22.14
CA PRO A 57 2.31 22.88 21.87
C PRO A 57 2.15 24.39 21.79
N THR A 58 3.14 25.12 22.31
CA THR A 58 3.19 26.59 22.28
C THR A 58 4.29 27.11 21.35
N ALA A 59 5.22 26.24 20.94
CA ALA A 59 6.25 26.55 19.97
C ALA A 59 5.63 26.80 18.58
N GLY A 60 5.94 27.95 17.99
CA GLY A 60 5.45 28.34 16.67
C GLY A 60 4.03 28.93 16.66
N GLY A 61 3.36 29.08 17.81
CA GLY A 61 2.05 29.72 17.94
C GLY A 61 1.03 28.89 18.72
N THR A 62 -0.24 29.28 18.66
CA THR A 62 -1.34 28.61 19.38
C THR A 62 -1.86 27.43 18.58
N TRP A 63 -1.54 26.23 19.05
CA TRP A 63 -2.14 25.00 18.53
C TRP A 63 -3.55 24.82 19.08
N THR A 64 -4.40 24.13 18.33
CA THR A 64 -5.78 23.84 18.74
C THR A 64 -6.14 22.36 18.61
N ARG A 65 -7.18 21.97 19.35
CA ARG A 65 -7.74 20.61 19.34
C ARG A 65 -8.80 20.49 18.24
N PRO A 66 -9.06 19.28 17.72
CA PRO A 66 -10.21 19.05 16.85
C PRO A 66 -11.51 19.33 17.60
N ALA A 67 -12.55 19.69 16.85
CA ALA A 67 -13.86 20.02 17.42
C ALA A 67 -14.54 18.82 18.09
N SER A 68 -14.28 17.61 17.60
CA SER A 68 -14.83 16.34 18.13
C SER A 68 -13.79 15.22 18.06
N GLY A 69 -14.12 14.07 18.66
CA GLY A 69 -13.27 12.88 18.66
C GLY A 69 -12.21 12.86 19.77
N LEU A 70 -11.22 11.98 19.64
CA LEU A 70 -10.34 11.56 20.73
C LEU A 70 -9.65 12.72 21.47
N TYR A 71 -8.94 13.59 20.73
CA TYR A 71 -8.17 14.69 21.32
C TYR A 71 -8.99 15.96 21.56
N SER A 72 -10.27 15.97 21.21
CA SER A 72 -11.16 17.10 21.50
C SER A 72 -11.42 17.24 23.01
N SER A 73 -11.87 18.42 23.44
CA SER A 73 -12.25 18.65 24.84
C SER A 73 -13.49 17.87 25.28
N GLY A 74 -14.38 17.51 24.34
CA GLY A 74 -15.54 16.65 24.59
C GLY A 74 -15.24 15.15 24.50
N GLY A 75 -14.03 14.77 24.08
CA GLY A 75 -13.55 13.40 24.01
C GLY A 75 -12.71 13.02 25.23
N THR A 76 -11.62 12.28 25.00
CA THR A 76 -10.66 11.92 26.07
C THR A 76 -9.63 13.02 26.32
N GLY A 77 -9.51 13.97 25.38
CA GLY A 77 -8.48 15.01 25.42
C GLY A 77 -7.08 14.47 25.13
N LEU A 78 -6.08 15.34 25.32
CA LEU A 78 -4.67 14.96 25.21
C LEU A 78 -4.27 13.97 26.32
N PRO A 79 -3.31 13.07 26.05
CA PRO A 79 -2.80 12.15 27.06
C PRO A 79 -2.24 12.88 28.30
N THR A 80 -2.39 12.28 29.48
CA THR A 80 -1.76 12.80 30.73
C THR A 80 -0.28 12.45 30.83
N THR A 81 0.18 11.47 30.05
CA THR A 81 1.57 11.06 29.94
C THR A 81 1.93 10.92 28.47
N THR A 82 3.14 11.29 28.10
CA THR A 82 3.61 11.15 26.72
C THR A 82 3.47 9.70 26.25
N ARG A 83 2.84 9.53 25.09
CA ARG A 83 2.60 8.23 24.46
C ARG A 83 2.80 8.33 22.96
N VAL A 84 3.25 7.25 22.38
CA VAL A 84 3.43 7.09 20.94
C VAL A 84 2.26 6.25 20.41
N PRO A 85 1.68 6.59 19.25
CA PRO A 85 0.63 5.78 18.64
C PRO A 85 1.16 4.38 18.31
N ARG A 86 0.26 3.39 18.34
CA ARG A 86 0.58 2.01 18.01
C ARG A 86 -0.17 1.61 16.74
N LEU A 87 0.56 1.06 15.79
CA LEU A 87 0.03 0.43 14.60
C LEU A 87 -0.17 -1.06 14.88
N ILE A 88 -1.40 -1.53 14.71
CA ILE A 88 -1.73 -2.96 14.80
C ILE A 88 -1.95 -3.46 13.37
N ILE A 89 -1.14 -4.43 12.96
CA ILE A 89 -1.34 -5.21 11.73
C ILE A 89 -2.03 -6.50 12.15
N ASP A 90 -3.33 -6.54 11.94
CA ASP A 90 -4.22 -7.65 12.33
C ASP A 90 -4.32 -8.75 11.26
N ASN A 91 -3.94 -8.44 10.03
CA ASN A 91 -3.99 -9.35 8.89
C ASN A 91 -2.69 -9.29 8.07
N ALA A 92 -2.19 -10.46 7.64
CA ALA A 92 -1.04 -10.57 6.75
C ALA A 92 -1.25 -9.83 5.41
N ALA A 93 -2.49 -9.74 4.91
CA ALA A 93 -2.78 -9.04 3.66
C ALA A 93 -2.56 -7.51 3.76
N SER A 94 -3.00 -6.88 4.84
CA SER A 94 -2.75 -5.45 5.09
C SER A 94 -1.28 -5.21 5.40
N GLY A 95 -0.64 -6.14 6.13
CA GLY A 95 0.79 -6.13 6.39
C GLY A 95 1.66 -6.11 5.13
N LYS A 96 1.29 -6.87 4.10
CA LYS A 96 1.99 -6.89 2.80
C LYS A 96 2.03 -5.52 2.12
N VAL A 97 0.94 -4.74 2.19
CA VAL A 97 0.88 -3.41 1.56
C VAL A 97 1.88 -2.45 2.20
N VAL A 98 2.02 -2.52 3.52
CA VAL A 98 2.85 -1.59 4.31
C VAL A 98 4.23 -2.14 4.67
N GLY A 99 4.55 -3.36 4.24
CA GLY A 99 5.85 -4.01 4.49
C GLY A 99 6.05 -4.53 5.92
N LEU A 100 4.99 -4.80 6.68
CA LEU A 100 5.08 -5.27 8.07
C LEU A 100 4.40 -6.64 8.26
N THR A 101 5.02 -7.54 9.02
CA THR A 101 4.34 -8.76 9.49
C THR A 101 3.22 -8.42 10.49
N ALA A 102 2.25 -9.32 10.62
CA ALA A 102 1.20 -9.19 11.62
C ALA A 102 1.79 -9.05 13.03
N GLY A 103 1.27 -8.09 13.78
CA GLY A 103 1.84 -7.70 15.07
C GLY A 103 1.47 -6.27 15.46
N THR A 104 2.02 -5.81 16.58
CA THR A 104 1.85 -4.43 17.03
C THR A 104 3.19 -3.71 17.04
N TYR A 105 3.19 -2.49 16.52
CA TYR A 105 4.36 -1.65 16.39
C TYR A 105 4.08 -0.26 17.00
N PRO A 106 4.86 0.19 17.99
CA PRO A 106 5.83 -0.58 18.77
C PRO A 106 5.19 -1.76 19.55
N SER A 107 5.97 -2.81 19.78
CA SER A 107 5.50 -4.06 20.43
C SER A 107 5.02 -3.84 21.86
N ALA A 108 5.66 -2.92 22.58
CA ALA A 108 5.23 -2.43 23.89
C ALA A 108 4.83 -0.95 23.82
N PRO A 109 3.95 -0.46 24.72
CA PRO A 109 3.67 0.96 24.83
C PRO A 109 4.95 1.77 25.05
N ALA A 110 5.17 2.78 24.20
CA ALA A 110 6.35 3.62 24.24
C ALA A 110 5.99 5.08 24.54
N THR A 111 6.96 5.82 25.08
CA THR A 111 6.84 7.25 25.41
C THR A 111 7.78 8.13 24.58
N VAL A 112 8.69 7.51 23.82
CA VAL A 112 9.72 8.19 23.02
C VAL A 112 9.47 7.88 21.56
N SER A 113 9.52 8.91 20.71
CA SER A 113 9.38 8.76 19.27
C SER A 113 10.33 7.71 18.71
N SER A 114 9.86 6.93 17.75
CA SER A 114 10.60 5.80 17.19
C SER A 114 10.24 5.59 15.73
N ALA A 115 11.13 4.97 14.98
CA ALA A 115 10.87 4.53 13.61
C ALA A 115 10.86 3.01 13.53
N GLN A 116 9.98 2.45 12.69
CA GLN A 116 9.91 1.02 12.39
C GLN A 116 10.10 0.82 10.89
N LEU A 117 11.19 0.16 10.51
CA LEU A 117 11.42 -0.28 9.14
C LEU A 117 10.54 -1.49 8.80
N SER A 118 10.15 -1.59 7.54
CA SER A 118 9.48 -2.76 6.96
C SER A 118 10.35 -4.00 7.15
N ASN A 119 9.75 -5.09 7.66
CA ASN A 119 10.43 -6.38 7.86
C ASN A 119 10.08 -7.43 6.80
N ILE A 120 9.17 -7.10 5.88
CA ILE A 120 8.89 -7.83 4.65
C ILE A 120 8.90 -6.84 3.49
N ILE A 121 9.16 -7.33 2.28
CA ILE A 121 9.16 -6.50 1.08
C ILE A 121 7.75 -5.92 0.90
N PRO A 122 7.57 -4.58 0.91
CA PRO A 122 6.27 -3.97 0.68
C PRO A 122 5.76 -4.34 -0.71
N GLN A 123 4.53 -4.85 -0.78
CA GLN A 123 3.83 -5.14 -2.03
C GLN A 123 2.83 -4.01 -2.28
N ILE A 124 3.35 -2.89 -2.75
CA ILE A 124 2.56 -1.72 -3.15
C ILE A 124 1.59 -2.07 -4.29
N HIS A 125 1.97 -3.04 -5.13
CA HIS A 125 1.13 -3.58 -6.20
C HIS A 125 0.92 -5.09 -6.03
N PRO A 126 -0.32 -5.62 -6.18
CA PRO A 126 -0.58 -7.05 -6.02
C PRO A 126 -0.07 -7.91 -7.20
N THR A 127 0.16 -7.33 -8.39
CA THR A 127 0.51 -8.07 -9.61
C THR A 127 1.66 -7.43 -10.38
N SER A 128 2.88 -7.92 -10.22
CA SER A 128 4.04 -7.31 -10.91
C SER A 128 4.11 -7.63 -12.40
N SER A 129 3.50 -8.74 -12.84
CA SER A 129 3.47 -9.13 -14.24
C SER A 129 2.19 -9.86 -14.60
N TYR A 130 1.76 -9.65 -15.85
CA TYR A 130 0.62 -10.30 -16.47
C TYR A 130 1.10 -11.31 -17.51
N ILE A 131 0.58 -12.52 -17.42
CA ILE A 131 0.85 -13.61 -18.36
C ILE A 131 -0.41 -13.82 -19.18
N VAL A 132 -0.30 -13.59 -20.48
CA VAL A 132 -1.37 -13.86 -21.44
C VAL A 132 -1.27 -15.30 -21.89
N ARG A 133 -2.34 -16.05 -21.70
CA ARG A 133 -2.48 -17.43 -22.19
C ARG A 133 -3.54 -17.50 -23.27
N CYS A 134 -3.30 -18.34 -24.28
CA CYS A 134 -4.25 -18.61 -25.34
C CYS A 134 -4.27 -20.10 -25.66
N ASN A 135 -5.47 -20.67 -25.67
CA ASN A 135 -5.66 -22.10 -25.91
C ASN A 135 -5.29 -22.55 -27.33
N LEU A 136 -5.07 -21.63 -28.27
CA LEU A 136 -4.74 -21.91 -29.67
C LEU A 136 -3.25 -22.20 -29.88
N ILE A 137 -2.39 -21.77 -28.97
CA ILE A 137 -0.94 -21.83 -29.12
C ILE A 137 -0.44 -23.25 -28.89
N LYS A 138 0.60 -23.61 -29.64
CA LYS A 138 1.41 -24.80 -29.43
C LYS A 138 2.84 -24.38 -29.13
N ASN A 139 3.23 -24.45 -27.85
CA ASN A 139 4.61 -24.24 -27.44
C ASN A 139 5.17 -25.51 -26.80
N GLU A 140 5.95 -26.29 -27.55
CA GLU A 140 6.54 -27.56 -27.07
C GLU A 140 7.82 -27.36 -26.23
N TYR A 141 8.26 -26.10 -26.06
CA TYR A 141 9.55 -25.78 -25.41
C TYR A 141 9.39 -25.30 -23.96
N VAL A 142 8.17 -25.14 -23.47
CA VAL A 142 7.87 -24.58 -22.14
C VAL A 142 6.88 -25.50 -21.43
N ALA A 143 6.97 -25.63 -20.10
CA ALA A 143 6.08 -26.50 -19.31
C ALA A 143 4.59 -26.08 -19.35
N SER A 144 4.28 -24.89 -19.86
CA SER A 144 2.91 -24.40 -20.10
C SER A 144 2.80 -24.03 -21.57
N ASP A 145 2.18 -24.91 -22.34
CA ASP A 145 2.15 -24.86 -23.81
C ASP A 145 1.28 -23.71 -24.37
N ASP A 146 0.57 -22.98 -23.49
CA ASP A 146 -0.46 -22.00 -23.82
C ASP A 146 -0.05 -20.53 -23.58
N ILE A 147 1.20 -20.25 -23.20
CA ILE A 147 1.67 -18.89 -22.93
C ILE A 147 1.87 -18.11 -24.23
N LEU A 148 1.09 -17.05 -24.44
CA LEU A 148 1.15 -16.14 -25.60
C LEU A 148 2.20 -15.04 -25.45
N SER A 149 2.23 -14.39 -24.29
CA SER A 149 3.07 -13.23 -24.03
C SER A 149 3.07 -12.94 -22.53
N ALA A 150 4.09 -12.24 -22.05
CA ALA A 150 4.11 -11.68 -20.71
C ALA A 150 4.46 -10.19 -20.80
N PHE A 151 3.79 -9.38 -19.99
CA PHE A 151 4.05 -7.95 -19.89
C PHE A 151 3.93 -7.49 -18.44
N ASP A 152 4.67 -6.47 -18.06
CA ASP A 152 4.48 -5.76 -16.80
C ASP A 152 3.48 -4.61 -16.98
N HIS A 153 3.06 -3.99 -15.88
CA HIS A 153 2.19 -2.83 -15.96
C HIS A 153 2.93 -1.55 -16.42
N GLY A 154 4.25 -1.61 -16.65
CA GLY A 154 5.09 -0.44 -16.88
C GLY A 154 4.87 0.64 -15.82
N ASP A 155 4.67 1.87 -16.26
CA ASP A 155 4.34 3.02 -15.40
C ASP A 155 2.83 3.20 -15.17
N ALA A 156 1.98 2.28 -15.66
CA ALA A 156 0.53 2.41 -15.52
C ALA A 156 0.10 2.17 -14.07
N GLU A 157 -0.55 3.18 -13.49
CA GLU A 157 -1.03 3.14 -12.12
C GLU A 157 -2.40 2.44 -11.97
N ILE A 158 -2.83 2.34 -10.71
CA ILE A 158 -4.19 2.17 -10.20
C ILE A 158 -5.36 2.56 -11.13
N GLY A 159 -5.85 1.67 -12.01
CA GLY A 159 -7.07 1.95 -12.77
C GLY A 159 -6.83 2.81 -14.01
N GLN A 160 -5.56 3.00 -14.36
CA GLN A 160 -5.16 3.47 -15.67
C GLN A 160 -5.17 2.32 -16.68
N LEU A 161 -5.24 2.68 -17.96
CA LEU A 161 -5.15 1.71 -19.04
C LEU A 161 -3.70 1.20 -19.13
N ILE A 162 -3.49 -0.09 -18.91
CA ILE A 162 -2.20 -0.73 -19.21
C ILE A 162 -2.09 -0.86 -20.73
N SER A 163 -1.18 -0.09 -21.34
CA SER A 163 -0.92 -0.15 -22.78
C SER A 163 0.35 -0.92 -23.06
N TYR A 164 0.20 -2.19 -23.44
CA TYR A 164 1.33 -3.00 -23.90
C TYR A 164 1.46 -2.89 -25.42
N LYS A 165 2.62 -2.39 -25.89
CA LYS A 165 2.98 -2.27 -27.30
C LYS A 165 4.32 -2.97 -27.55
N PRO A 166 4.33 -4.23 -28.01
CA PRO A 166 5.57 -4.94 -28.28
C PRO A 166 6.35 -4.23 -29.40
N SER A 167 7.67 -4.08 -29.22
CA SER A 167 8.57 -3.44 -30.20
C SER A 167 8.78 -4.27 -31.46
N GLN A 168 8.45 -5.56 -31.40
CA GLN A 168 8.56 -6.52 -32.49
C GLN A 168 7.38 -7.49 -32.46
N TYR A 169 6.92 -7.90 -33.63
CA TYR A 169 5.91 -8.95 -33.74
C TYR A 169 6.53 -10.31 -33.40
N ALA A 170 5.79 -11.13 -32.67
CA ALA A 170 6.13 -12.52 -32.40
C ALA A 170 5.10 -13.43 -33.07
N TRP A 171 5.57 -14.44 -33.79
CA TRP A 171 4.74 -15.47 -34.39
C TRP A 171 4.87 -16.76 -33.61
N MET A 172 3.75 -17.39 -33.31
CA MET A 172 3.72 -18.66 -32.59
C MET A 172 2.89 -19.67 -33.35
N ASN A 173 3.33 -20.93 -33.27
CA ASN A 173 2.63 -22.02 -33.91
C ASN A 173 1.28 -22.24 -33.23
N CYS A 174 0.26 -22.49 -34.05
CA CYS A 174 -1.05 -22.87 -33.57
C CYS A 174 -1.17 -24.40 -33.52
N LEU A 175 -2.03 -24.89 -32.64
CA LEU A 175 -2.45 -26.30 -32.64
C LEU A 175 -3.23 -26.60 -33.92
N ASN A 176 -2.94 -27.75 -34.54
CA ASN A 176 -3.64 -28.22 -35.73
C ASN A 176 -5.07 -28.67 -35.35
N GLY A 177 -6.06 -28.28 -36.17
CA GLY A 177 -7.44 -28.74 -36.04
C GLY A 177 -8.48 -27.61 -36.05
N SER A 178 -9.72 -27.96 -36.38
CA SER A 178 -10.86 -27.04 -36.30
C SER A 178 -11.18 -26.71 -34.84
N ARG A 179 -11.39 -25.43 -34.53
CA ARG A 179 -11.85 -24.98 -33.22
C ARG A 179 -13.05 -24.06 -33.37
N THR A 180 -14.02 -24.26 -32.48
CA THR A 180 -15.25 -23.45 -32.40
C THR A 180 -15.05 -22.17 -31.59
N SER A 181 -13.96 -22.05 -30.82
CA SER A 181 -13.64 -20.86 -30.04
C SER A 181 -12.14 -20.69 -29.80
N ILE A 182 -11.73 -19.43 -29.66
CA ILE A 182 -10.41 -19.00 -29.20
C ILE A 182 -10.62 -18.36 -27.83
N THR A 183 -9.85 -18.79 -26.83
CA THR A 183 -9.95 -18.25 -25.48
C THR A 183 -8.62 -17.64 -25.08
N ILE A 184 -8.65 -16.33 -24.83
CA ILE A 184 -7.54 -15.58 -24.25
C ILE A 184 -7.84 -15.39 -22.77
N SER A 185 -6.89 -15.71 -21.92
CA SER A 185 -6.98 -15.53 -20.46
C SER A 185 -5.72 -14.85 -19.95
N ILE A 186 -5.88 -13.98 -18.95
CA ILE A 186 -4.77 -13.27 -18.33
C ILE A 186 -4.60 -13.80 -16.91
N TYR A 187 -3.36 -14.09 -16.54
CA TYR A 187 -2.96 -14.58 -15.22
C TYR A 187 -1.94 -13.62 -14.61
N ASN A 188 -1.87 -13.58 -13.28
CA ASN A 188 -0.81 -12.88 -12.57
C ASN A 188 0.44 -13.77 -12.39
N GLN A 189 1.51 -13.20 -11.83
CA GLN A 189 2.77 -13.90 -11.52
C GLN A 189 2.62 -15.10 -10.58
N ASN A 190 1.50 -15.18 -9.85
CA ASN A 190 1.18 -16.27 -8.93
C ASN A 190 0.23 -17.30 -9.56
N ASP A 191 0.09 -17.30 -10.89
CA ASP A 191 -0.80 -18.19 -11.66
C ASP A 191 -2.30 -18.06 -11.30
N GLN A 192 -2.70 -16.89 -10.78
CA GLN A 192 -4.09 -16.61 -10.48
C GLN A 192 -4.72 -15.85 -11.64
N LYS A 193 -5.88 -16.32 -12.10
CA LYS A 193 -6.60 -15.68 -13.20
C LYS A 193 -7.03 -14.25 -12.82
N VAL A 194 -6.66 -13.29 -13.65
CA VAL A 194 -7.06 -11.89 -13.50
C VAL A 194 -8.54 -11.76 -13.86
N LYS A 195 -9.31 -11.14 -12.98
CA LYS A 195 -10.70 -10.78 -13.25
C LYS A 195 -10.70 -9.45 -13.98
N LEU A 196 -11.16 -9.46 -15.24
CA LEU A 196 -11.49 -8.24 -15.95
C LEU A 196 -12.84 -7.74 -15.40
N PRO A 197 -12.98 -6.43 -15.11
CA PRO A 197 -14.27 -5.84 -14.76
C PRO A 197 -15.28 -5.94 -15.91
#